data_AF-A0A517ZWY6-F1
#
_entry.id   AF-A0A517ZWY6-F1
#
_cell.length_a   1.000
_cell.length_b   1.000
_cell.length_c   1.000
_cell.angle_alpha   90.00
_cell.angle_beta   90.00
_cell.angle_gamma   90.00
#
_symmetry.space_group_name_H-M   'P 1'
#
loop_
_entity.id
_entity.type
_entity.pdbx_description
1 polymer ?
#
loop_
_entity_poly.entity_id
_entity_poly.type
_entity_poly.pdbx_seq_one_letter_code
_entity_poly.pdbx_strand_id
1 'polypeptide(L)'
;MRLLISAMIFTAAGFGYMQYKTAPAGEDGITGLFADDEILVDPEIVSETLAEAGDEVVAVSGPQVQDFSEIFRFDLTPNHVMNKWQQVSASLRHLDLQGYRVPLVTGIDDTDLAGSLTYYFDTRQRLRRITFVGTTGNPLRLTHFMTQQYGFRRVVNQDPRRESYAGGPKLGGYYSITPMELIDRDESHANFSIDLRIDI
;
A
#
# COMPACT_ATOMS: atom_id res chain seq x y z
N MET A 1 -16.06 49.92 11.66
CA MET A 1 -15.95 48.83 10.68
C MET A 1 -14.85 47.90 11.17
N ARG A 2 -15.21 46.84 11.91
CA ARG A 2 -14.30 45.87 12.53
C ARG A 2 -14.63 44.50 11.94
N LEU A 3 -13.71 43.93 11.18
CA LEU A 3 -13.82 42.60 10.58
C LEU A 3 -13.49 41.54 11.65
N LEU A 4 -14.49 40.74 11.98
CA LEU A 4 -14.36 39.49 12.74
C LEU A 4 -13.81 38.42 11.79
N ILE A 5 -12.58 37.97 12.04
CA ILE A 5 -11.99 36.82 11.34
C ILE A 5 -12.48 35.56 12.07
N SER A 6 -13.38 34.84 11.41
CA SER A 6 -13.89 33.55 11.85
C SER A 6 -12.79 32.49 11.71
N ALA A 7 -12.24 32.03 12.83
CA ALA A 7 -11.35 30.88 12.89
C ALA A 7 -12.17 29.59 12.76
N MET A 8 -12.13 28.95 11.58
CA MET A 8 -12.60 27.57 11.42
C MET A 8 -11.56 26.62 12.00
N ILE A 9 -11.94 25.93 13.07
CA ILE A 9 -11.20 24.86 13.70
C ILE A 9 -11.36 23.62 12.81
N PHE A 10 -10.29 23.16 12.17
CA PHE A 10 -10.24 21.83 11.57
C PHE A 10 -9.66 20.86 12.60
N THR A 11 -10.54 20.03 13.16
CA THR A 11 -10.21 18.86 13.95
C THR A 11 -9.40 17.88 13.11
N ALA A 12 -8.15 17.67 13.52
CA ALA A 12 -7.28 16.63 12.98
C ALA A 12 -7.81 15.24 13.38
N ALA A 13 -8.17 14.43 12.39
CA ALA A 13 -8.36 13.00 12.59
C ALA A 13 -6.97 12.37 12.78
N GLY A 14 -6.64 12.03 14.03
CA GLY A 14 -5.43 11.29 14.36
C GLY A 14 -5.51 9.87 13.82
N PHE A 15 -4.54 9.49 12.99
CA PHE A 15 -4.25 8.08 12.73
C PHE A 15 -3.46 7.54 13.93
N GLY A 16 -4.16 6.86 14.82
CA GLY A 16 -3.53 6.11 15.90
C GLY A 16 -2.89 4.84 15.36
N TYR A 17 -1.61 4.64 15.67
CA TYR A 17 -0.97 3.34 15.59
C TYR A 17 -1.58 2.45 16.69
N MET A 18 -2.27 1.38 16.30
CA MET A 18 -2.68 0.33 17.23
C MET A 18 -1.42 -0.38 17.74
N GLN A 19 -1.00 -0.02 18.95
CA GLN A 19 -0.13 -0.87 19.77
C GLN A 19 -0.91 -2.10 20.20
N TYR A 20 -0.35 -3.29 20.00
CA TYR A 20 -0.82 -4.50 20.65
C TYR A 20 -0.51 -4.37 22.15
N LYS A 21 -1.54 -4.02 22.91
CA LYS A 21 -1.50 -4.01 24.37
C LYS A 21 -1.74 -5.44 24.85
N THR A 22 -0.71 -6.09 25.36
CA THR A 22 -0.86 -7.30 26.18
C THR A 22 -1.69 -6.91 27.40
N ALA A 23 -2.92 -7.41 27.48
CA ALA A 23 -3.81 -7.21 28.63
C ALA A 23 -3.54 -8.29 29.69
N PRO A 24 -3.66 -7.94 30.98
CA PRO A 24 -3.27 -8.79 32.11
C PRO A 24 -4.28 -9.90 32.39
N ALA A 25 -3.77 -10.93 33.05
CA ALA A 25 -4.46 -12.09 33.58
C ALA A 25 -5.79 -11.73 34.27
N GLY A 26 -6.87 -12.33 33.76
CA GLY A 26 -8.13 -12.52 34.46
C GLY A 26 -8.23 -13.99 34.83
N GLU A 27 -8.10 -14.26 36.11
CA GLU A 27 -8.46 -15.52 36.75
C GLU A 27 -9.96 -15.78 36.53
N ASP A 28 -10.31 -16.99 36.10
CA ASP A 28 -11.52 -17.69 36.57
C ASP A 28 -11.53 -19.14 36.05
N GLY A 29 -11.37 -20.07 36.99
CA GLY A 29 -12.13 -21.33 36.98
C GLY A 29 -11.65 -22.48 36.12
N ILE A 30 -10.62 -23.19 36.58
CA ILE A 30 -10.64 -24.67 36.59
C ILE A 30 -9.80 -25.17 37.77
N THR A 31 -10.49 -25.37 38.89
CA THR A 31 -9.98 -26.10 40.04
C THR A 31 -10.11 -27.59 39.75
N GLY A 32 -8.99 -28.30 39.76
CA GLY A 32 -8.95 -29.76 39.88
C GLY A 32 -8.10 -30.43 38.81
N LEU A 33 -7.26 -31.36 39.25
CA LEU A 33 -6.43 -32.29 38.49
C LEU A 33 -4.97 -31.87 38.25
N PHE A 34 -4.25 -31.54 39.33
CA PHE A 34 -2.82 -31.84 39.39
C PHE A 34 -2.57 -32.60 40.68
N ALA A 35 -2.68 -33.93 40.60
CA ALA A 35 -1.95 -34.82 41.47
C ALA A 35 -0.66 -35.18 40.72
N ASP A 36 0.45 -34.89 41.37
CA ASP A 36 1.81 -35.40 41.18
C ASP A 36 1.98 -36.41 40.04
N ASP A 37 2.55 -35.96 38.92
CA ASP A 37 3.37 -36.83 38.08
C ASP A 37 4.49 -36.00 37.46
N GLU A 38 5.71 -36.37 37.82
CA GLU A 38 6.96 -35.84 37.28
C GLU A 38 7.08 -36.34 35.83
N ILE A 39 6.52 -35.60 34.88
CA ILE A 39 6.68 -35.89 33.46
C ILE A 39 8.12 -35.53 33.08
N LEU A 40 8.99 -36.55 33.06
CA LEU A 40 10.28 -36.53 32.38
C LEU A 40 10.03 -36.27 30.89
N VAL A 41 10.11 -35.01 30.48
CA VAL A 41 10.07 -34.65 29.06
C VAL A 41 11.43 -34.98 28.46
N ASP A 42 11.46 -36.01 27.62
CA ASP A 42 12.60 -36.36 26.79
C ASP A 42 12.94 -35.19 25.84
N PRO A 43 14.16 -34.65 25.86
CA PRO A 43 14.55 -33.54 24.98
C PRO A 43 14.49 -33.87 23.48
N GLU A 44 14.29 -35.15 23.11
CA GLU A 44 14.10 -35.56 21.71
C GLU A 44 12.73 -35.16 21.14
N ILE A 45 11.68 -35.07 21.96
CA ILE A 45 10.31 -34.72 21.49
C ILE A 45 10.15 -33.22 21.21
N VAL A 46 10.96 -32.36 21.85
CA VAL A 46 10.90 -30.90 21.64
C VAL A 46 11.50 -30.51 20.28
N SER A 47 12.30 -31.39 19.66
CA SER A 47 12.94 -31.11 18.36
C SER A 47 12.07 -31.44 17.16
N GLU A 48 11.01 -32.25 17.30
CA GLU A 48 10.13 -32.61 16.17
C GLU A 48 8.97 -31.62 15.97
N THR A 49 8.60 -30.82 16.96
CA THR A 49 7.50 -29.83 16.82
C THR A 49 7.93 -28.47 16.27
N LEU A 50 9.25 -28.22 16.15
CA LEU A 50 9.80 -27.01 15.51
C LEU A 50 10.14 -27.20 14.02
N ALA A 51 9.88 -28.37 13.45
CA ALA A 51 10.19 -28.70 12.06
C ALA A 51 9.02 -28.50 11.07
N GLU A 52 7.81 -28.18 11.54
CA GLU A 52 6.61 -28.02 10.69
C GLU A 52 5.97 -26.63 10.72
N ALA A 53 6.70 -25.59 11.16
CA ALA A 53 6.38 -24.22 10.77
C ALA A 53 7.24 -23.85 9.56
N GLY A 54 6.98 -24.53 8.44
CA GLY A 54 7.50 -24.11 7.14
C GLY A 54 7.15 -22.65 6.95
N ASP A 55 8.19 -21.84 6.77
CA ASP A 55 8.14 -20.45 6.38
C ASP A 55 7.44 -20.33 5.03
N GLU A 56 6.12 -20.44 5.02
CA GLU A 56 5.29 -20.05 3.89
C GLU A 56 5.21 -18.53 3.92
N VAL A 57 6.34 -17.89 3.60
CA VAL A 57 6.32 -16.59 2.94
C VAL A 57 5.50 -16.80 1.67
N VAL A 58 4.20 -16.51 1.76
CA VAL A 58 3.33 -16.38 0.61
C VAL A 58 3.92 -15.26 -0.22
N ALA A 59 4.79 -15.61 -1.15
CA ALA A 59 5.33 -14.70 -2.13
C ALA A 59 4.11 -14.15 -2.87
N VAL A 60 3.81 -12.86 -2.63
CA VAL A 60 2.78 -12.15 -3.38
C VAL A 60 3.30 -12.01 -4.80
N SER A 61 3.10 -13.07 -5.59
CA SER A 61 3.63 -13.21 -6.94
C SER A 61 2.67 -12.52 -7.90
N GLY A 62 2.96 -11.25 -8.19
CA GLY A 62 2.38 -10.54 -9.32
C GLY A 62 3.12 -10.88 -10.63
N PRO A 63 2.53 -10.60 -11.80
CA PRO A 63 3.26 -10.64 -13.07
C PRO A 63 4.55 -9.80 -12.97
N GLN A 64 5.65 -10.25 -13.57
CA GLN A 64 6.87 -9.42 -13.66
C GLN A 64 6.58 -8.20 -14.54
N VAL A 65 6.56 -7.01 -13.94
CA VAL A 65 6.27 -5.75 -14.65
C VAL A 65 7.59 -5.07 -15.01
N GLN A 66 8.03 -5.22 -16.25
CA GLN A 66 9.26 -4.57 -16.71
C GLN A 66 9.04 -3.10 -17.11
N ASP A 67 7.83 -2.70 -17.48
CA ASP A 67 7.49 -1.33 -17.90
C ASP A 67 6.26 -0.79 -17.18
N PHE A 68 6.39 0.40 -16.58
CA PHE A 68 5.28 1.12 -15.94
C PHE A 68 4.14 1.44 -16.92
N SER A 69 4.44 1.57 -18.22
CA SER A 69 3.43 1.75 -19.27
C SER A 69 2.41 0.60 -19.32
N GLU A 70 2.82 -0.61 -18.92
CA GLU A 70 1.95 -1.79 -18.94
C GLU A 70 0.87 -1.74 -17.85
N ILE A 71 1.21 -1.16 -16.69
CA ILE A 71 0.33 -1.12 -15.51
C ILE A 71 -0.45 0.19 -15.39
N PHE A 72 0.07 1.29 -15.93
CA PHE A 72 -0.57 2.61 -15.84
C PHE A 72 -1.35 3.02 -17.09
N ARG A 73 -1.64 2.14 -18.05
CA ARG A 73 -2.39 2.47 -19.28
C ARG A 73 -3.92 2.52 -19.09
N PHE A 74 -4.59 3.40 -19.84
CA PHE A 74 -6.03 3.70 -19.70
C PHE A 74 -6.97 2.91 -20.63
N ASP A 75 -6.42 2.07 -21.49
CA ASP A 75 -7.19 1.20 -22.41
C ASP A 75 -7.43 -0.21 -21.84
N LEU A 76 -7.14 -0.41 -20.54
CA LEU A 76 -7.48 -1.64 -19.84
C LEU A 76 -8.99 -1.82 -19.72
N THR A 77 -9.43 -3.08 -19.66
CA THR A 77 -10.81 -3.46 -19.38
C THR A 77 -10.83 -4.24 -18.06
N PRO A 78 -11.99 -4.36 -17.40
CA PRO A 78 -12.11 -5.17 -16.19
C PRO A 78 -11.64 -6.62 -16.40
N ASN A 79 -11.99 -7.22 -17.55
CA ASN A 79 -11.57 -8.58 -17.90
C ASN A 79 -10.04 -8.68 -18.04
N HIS A 80 -9.38 -7.66 -18.63
CA HIS A 80 -7.92 -7.62 -18.68
C HIS A 80 -7.31 -7.60 -17.28
N VAL A 81 -7.87 -6.83 -16.35
CA VAL A 81 -7.39 -6.78 -14.95
C VAL A 81 -7.59 -8.14 -14.28
N MET A 82 -8.79 -8.71 -14.36
CA MET A 82 -9.11 -10.00 -13.74
C MET A 82 -8.28 -11.17 -14.29
N ASN A 83 -7.91 -11.13 -15.57
CA ASN A 83 -7.08 -12.17 -16.18
C ASN A 83 -5.58 -11.99 -15.91
N LYS A 84 -5.12 -10.74 -15.72
CA LYS A 84 -3.71 -10.44 -15.49
C LYS A 84 -3.29 -10.70 -14.04
N TRP A 85 -4.15 -10.40 -13.07
CA TRP A 85 -3.80 -10.43 -11.66
C TRP A 85 -4.41 -11.66 -10.97
N GLN A 86 -3.59 -12.41 -10.23
CA GLN A 86 -4.04 -13.61 -9.50
C GLN A 86 -5.08 -13.27 -8.42
N GLN A 87 -4.93 -12.11 -7.78
CA GLN A 87 -5.81 -11.65 -6.71
C GLN A 87 -6.36 -10.26 -7.05
N VAL A 88 -7.68 -10.12 -7.02
CA VAL A 88 -8.36 -8.86 -7.27
C VAL A 88 -9.45 -8.66 -6.23
N SER A 89 -9.34 -7.57 -5.47
CA SER A 89 -10.40 -7.13 -4.56
C SER A 89 -11.29 -6.12 -5.27
N ALA A 90 -12.54 -6.50 -5.55
CA ALA A 90 -13.54 -5.60 -6.09
C ALA A 90 -14.15 -4.76 -4.95
N SER A 91 -14.19 -3.44 -5.12
CA SER A 91 -14.79 -2.52 -4.15
C SER A 91 -15.55 -1.41 -4.87
N LEU A 92 -16.83 -1.24 -4.52
CA LEU A 92 -17.56 -0.01 -4.85
C LEU A 92 -17.12 1.06 -3.85
N ARG A 93 -16.19 1.93 -4.27
CA ARG A 93 -15.77 3.07 -3.42
C ARG A 93 -16.48 4.37 -3.74
N HIS A 94 -17.20 4.46 -4.87
CA HIS A 94 -18.05 5.59 -5.27
C HIS A 94 -19.25 5.07 -6.08
N LEU A 95 -20.41 5.74 -6.01
CA LEU A 95 -21.66 5.31 -6.67
C LEU A 95 -21.51 5.05 -8.18
N ASP A 96 -20.55 5.71 -8.84
CA ASP A 96 -20.37 5.64 -10.29
C ASP A 96 -19.09 4.91 -10.75
N LEU A 97 -18.22 4.50 -9.82
CA LEU A 97 -16.93 3.88 -10.13
C LEU A 97 -16.75 2.53 -9.44
N GLN A 98 -16.52 1.51 -10.26
CA GLN A 98 -16.15 0.17 -9.80
C GLN A 98 -14.62 0.06 -9.69
N GLY A 99 -14.12 -0.13 -8.47
CA GLY A 99 -12.70 -0.26 -8.18
C GLY A 99 -12.24 -1.72 -8.18
N TYR A 100 -11.16 -2.02 -8.90
CA TYR A 100 -10.44 -3.30 -8.86
C TYR A 100 -9.05 -3.07 -8.29
N ARG A 101 -8.85 -3.52 -7.06
CA ARG A 101 -7.60 -3.36 -6.32
C ARG A 101 -6.76 -4.62 -6.39
N VAL A 102 -5.47 -4.46 -6.67
CA VAL A 102 -4.50 -5.55 -6.79
C VAL A 102 -3.23 -5.23 -6.00
N PRO A 103 -2.55 -6.23 -5.44
CA PRO A 103 -1.19 -6.05 -4.97
C PRO A 103 -0.26 -5.88 -6.18
N LEU A 104 0.73 -4.99 -6.06
CA LEU A 104 1.73 -4.72 -7.08
C LEU A 104 3.12 -4.83 -6.45
N VAL A 105 3.96 -5.68 -7.04
CA VAL A 105 5.41 -5.71 -6.83
C VAL A 105 6.04 -5.81 -8.21
N THR A 106 6.85 -4.84 -8.61
CA THR A 106 7.44 -4.81 -9.98
C THR A 106 8.77 -5.54 -10.09
N GLY A 107 9.47 -5.72 -8.96
CA GLY A 107 10.76 -6.41 -8.88
C GLY A 107 11.44 -6.19 -7.52
N ILE A 108 12.76 -6.30 -7.49
CA ILE A 108 13.61 -6.18 -6.29
C ILE A 108 14.64 -5.06 -6.39
N ASP A 109 14.68 -4.31 -7.49
CA ASP A 109 15.60 -3.19 -7.64
C ASP A 109 15.10 -1.99 -6.82
N ASP A 110 15.99 -1.08 -6.44
CA ASP A 110 15.60 0.12 -5.67
C ASP A 110 14.56 0.98 -6.41
N THR A 111 14.50 0.92 -7.75
CA THR A 111 13.51 1.67 -8.54
C THR A 111 12.16 0.99 -8.70
N ASP A 112 12.03 -0.24 -8.17
CA ASP A 112 10.80 -0.99 -8.23
C ASP A 112 9.76 -0.47 -7.24
N LEU A 113 8.50 -0.78 -7.54
CA LEU A 113 7.34 -0.36 -6.78
C LEU A 113 6.78 -1.57 -6.03
N ALA A 114 6.49 -1.37 -4.75
CA ALA A 114 5.74 -2.31 -3.93
C ALA A 114 4.53 -1.62 -3.32
N GLY A 115 3.35 -2.22 -3.39
CA GLY A 115 2.15 -1.66 -2.78
C GLY A 115 0.87 -2.12 -3.43
N SER A 116 -0.08 -1.19 -3.60
CA SER A 116 -1.40 -1.48 -4.13
C SER A 116 -1.80 -0.56 -5.25
N LEU A 117 -2.21 -1.17 -6.36
CA LEU A 117 -2.72 -0.52 -7.55
C LEU A 117 -4.24 -0.71 -7.62
N THR A 118 -4.99 0.36 -7.90
CA THR A 118 -6.44 0.29 -8.05
C THR A 118 -6.87 0.92 -9.38
N TYR A 119 -7.64 0.15 -10.14
CA TYR A 119 -8.25 0.58 -11.39
C TYR A 119 -9.72 0.90 -11.17
N TYR A 120 -10.17 2.10 -11.56
CA TYR A 120 -11.55 2.53 -11.41
C TYR A 120 -12.24 2.66 -12.76
N PHE A 121 -13.28 1.87 -12.96
CA PHE A 121 -14.08 1.85 -14.19
C PHE A 121 -15.41 2.55 -14.00
N ASP A 122 -15.85 3.30 -15.01
CA ASP A 122 -17.20 3.87 -15.02
C ASP A 122 -18.28 2.81 -15.32
N THR A 123 -19.55 3.22 -15.29
CA THR A 123 -20.70 2.36 -15.62
C THR A 123 -20.67 1.79 -17.04
N ARG A 124 -19.84 2.36 -17.94
CA ARG A 124 -19.62 1.86 -19.30
C ARG A 124 -18.36 0.98 -19.40
N GLN A 125 -17.82 0.57 -18.26
CA GLN A 125 -16.62 -0.27 -18.15
C GLN A 125 -15.37 0.36 -18.79
N ARG A 126 -15.30 1.70 -18.82
CA ARG A 126 -14.11 2.45 -19.26
C ARG A 126 -13.28 2.86 -18.06
N LEU A 127 -11.97 2.61 -18.12
CA LEU A 127 -11.04 3.03 -17.08
C LEU A 127 -10.98 4.56 -17.01
N ARG A 128 -11.28 5.13 -15.83
CA ARG A 128 -11.30 6.59 -15.59
C ARG A 128 -10.25 7.07 -14.63
N ARG A 129 -9.83 6.19 -13.72
CA ARG A 129 -8.82 6.52 -12.72
C ARG A 129 -7.94 5.33 -12.42
N ILE A 130 -6.66 5.62 -12.24
CA ILE A 130 -5.68 4.70 -11.68
C ILE A 130 -5.12 5.34 -10.41
N THR A 131 -5.07 4.59 -9.32
CA THR A 131 -4.38 5.02 -8.10
C THR A 131 -3.35 3.99 -7.68
N PHE A 132 -2.19 4.45 -7.24
CA PHE A 132 -1.17 3.62 -6.63
C PHE A 132 -0.80 4.21 -5.27
N VAL A 133 -0.79 3.35 -4.25
CA VAL A 133 -0.29 3.66 -2.91
C VAL A 133 0.71 2.59 -2.55
N GLY A 134 1.93 3.00 -2.23
CA GLY A 134 3.02 2.05 -2.00
C GLY A 134 4.33 2.72 -1.66
N THR A 135 5.41 2.00 -1.93
CA THR A 135 6.78 2.36 -1.58
C THR A 135 7.75 2.09 -2.73
N THR A 136 8.91 2.73 -2.67
CA THR A 136 10.05 2.50 -3.56
C THR A 136 11.34 2.93 -2.87
N GLY A 137 12.47 2.34 -3.24
CA GLY A 137 13.80 2.74 -2.76
C GLY A 137 14.32 4.00 -3.46
N ASN A 138 13.92 4.21 -4.71
CA ASN A 138 14.33 5.34 -5.55
C ASN A 138 13.19 5.75 -6.52
N PRO A 139 12.55 6.92 -6.31
CA PRO A 139 11.38 7.33 -7.08
C PRO A 139 11.72 7.92 -8.46
N LEU A 140 12.99 8.01 -8.84
CA LEU A 140 13.41 8.73 -10.05
C LEU A 140 12.82 8.12 -11.31
N ARG A 141 12.77 6.78 -11.40
CA ARG A 141 12.19 6.06 -12.55
C ARG A 141 10.71 6.37 -12.71
N LEU A 142 9.95 6.32 -11.61
CA LEU A 142 8.52 6.64 -11.61
C LEU A 142 8.29 8.12 -11.92
N THR A 143 9.09 9.02 -11.35
CA THR A 143 9.01 10.47 -11.62
C THR A 143 9.26 10.76 -13.10
N HIS A 144 10.27 10.13 -13.69
CA HIS A 144 10.54 10.28 -15.12
C HIS A 144 9.36 9.79 -15.96
N PHE A 145 8.82 8.61 -15.66
CA PHE A 145 7.63 8.09 -16.34
C PHE A 145 6.43 9.05 -16.23
N MET A 146 6.09 9.53 -15.03
CA MET A 146 4.95 10.42 -14.81
C MET A 146 5.11 11.77 -15.50
N THR A 147 6.32 12.33 -15.53
CA THR A 147 6.60 13.62 -16.18
C THR A 147 6.64 13.50 -17.70
N GLN A 148 7.24 12.43 -18.25
CA GLN A 148 7.35 12.24 -19.70
C GLN A 148 6.06 11.73 -20.34
N GLN A 149 5.45 10.68 -19.77
CA GLN A 149 4.29 10.02 -20.37
C GLN A 149 2.99 10.77 -20.07
N TYR A 150 2.85 11.26 -18.83
CA TYR A 150 1.63 11.88 -18.34
C TYR A 150 1.72 13.40 -18.19
N GLY A 151 2.89 14.00 -18.45
CA GLY A 151 3.05 15.45 -18.42
C GLY A 151 2.91 16.07 -17.03
N PHE A 152 3.08 15.29 -15.96
CA PHE A 152 3.03 15.79 -14.60
C PHE A 152 4.10 16.86 -14.38
N ARG A 153 3.76 17.91 -13.62
CA ARG A 153 4.68 19.01 -13.32
C ARG A 153 4.81 19.19 -11.83
N ARG A 154 6.03 19.43 -11.37
CA ARG A 154 6.33 19.69 -9.96
C ARG A 154 5.57 20.94 -9.51
N VAL A 155 4.93 20.85 -8.35
CA VAL A 155 4.23 21.95 -7.70
C VAL A 155 4.90 22.27 -6.37
N VAL A 156 4.91 23.55 -6.00
CA VAL A 156 5.44 23.97 -4.70
C VAL A 156 4.43 23.59 -3.63
N ASN A 157 4.86 22.82 -2.64
CA ASN A 157 4.09 22.45 -1.47
C ASN A 157 4.65 23.16 -0.23
N GLN A 158 3.80 23.40 0.77
CA GLN A 158 4.19 23.97 2.06
C GLN A 158 4.98 22.97 2.92
N ASP A 159 4.76 21.67 2.71
CA ASP A 159 5.51 20.61 3.38
C ASP A 159 6.87 20.40 2.67
N PRO A 160 8.00 20.72 3.33
CA PRO A 160 9.31 20.56 2.73
C PRO A 160 9.73 19.09 2.55
N ARG A 161 9.08 18.15 3.25
CA ARG A 161 9.36 16.71 3.14
C ARG A 161 8.61 16.08 1.98
N ARG A 162 7.55 16.71 1.48
CA ARG A 162 6.71 16.14 0.44
C ARG A 162 7.00 16.78 -0.90
N GLU A 163 7.54 15.98 -1.82
CA GLU A 163 7.56 16.37 -3.22
C GLU A 163 6.20 16.10 -3.84
N SER A 164 5.69 17.06 -4.61
CA SER A 164 4.35 16.99 -5.19
C SER A 164 4.38 17.38 -6.65
N TYR A 165 3.59 16.68 -7.43
CA TYR A 165 3.41 16.88 -8.86
C TYR A 165 1.92 16.86 -9.18
N ALA A 166 1.49 17.72 -10.10
CA ALA A 166 0.10 17.78 -10.55
C ALA A 166 0.01 17.43 -12.04
N GLY A 167 -1.08 16.75 -12.40
CA GLY A 167 -1.45 16.51 -13.79
C GLY A 167 -1.79 17.82 -14.52
N GLY A 168 -1.67 17.80 -15.85
CA GLY A 168 -2.02 18.93 -16.71
C GLY A 168 -3.54 19.11 -16.93
N PRO A 169 -3.96 20.09 -17.74
CA PRO A 169 -5.38 20.37 -17.98
C PRO A 169 -6.16 19.24 -18.66
N LYS A 170 -5.47 18.38 -19.42
CA LYS A 170 -6.06 17.26 -20.16
C LYS A 170 -6.09 15.94 -19.38
N LEU A 171 -5.26 15.84 -18.35
CA LEU A 171 -5.05 14.62 -17.58
C LEU A 171 -4.85 15.04 -16.13
N GLY A 172 -5.90 14.84 -15.34
CA GLY A 172 -5.93 15.25 -13.95
C GLY A 172 -5.14 14.29 -13.05
N GLY A 173 -5.11 14.64 -11.77
CA GLY A 173 -4.51 13.81 -10.73
C GLY A 173 -3.32 14.45 -10.05
N TYR A 174 -2.69 13.67 -9.18
CA TYR A 174 -1.57 14.10 -8.36
C TYR A 174 -0.60 12.94 -8.16
N TYR A 175 0.66 13.27 -7.96
CA TYR A 175 1.72 12.34 -7.62
C TYR A 175 2.54 12.96 -6.51
N SER A 176 2.73 12.22 -5.43
CA SER A 176 3.54 12.70 -4.32
C SER A 176 4.49 11.64 -3.78
N ILE A 177 5.63 12.14 -3.33
CA ILE A 177 6.73 11.37 -2.79
C ILE A 177 7.02 11.93 -1.41
N THR A 178 7.09 11.05 -0.41
CA THR A 178 7.43 11.42 0.97
C THR A 178 8.54 10.48 1.46
N PRO A 179 9.71 10.99 1.88
CA PRO A 179 10.73 10.17 2.52
C PRO A 179 10.20 9.55 3.81
N MET A 180 10.46 8.26 4.02
CA MET A 180 10.13 7.60 5.28
C MET A 180 11.02 8.12 6.42
N GLU A 181 10.50 8.11 7.64
CA GLU A 181 11.19 8.63 8.83
C GLU A 181 12.33 7.70 9.29
N LEU A 182 12.20 6.41 9.01
CA LEU A 182 13.18 5.38 9.33
C LEU A 182 13.77 4.88 8.02
N ILE A 183 15.08 5.07 7.86
CA ILE A 183 15.87 4.43 6.80
C ILE A 183 16.55 3.25 7.48
N ASP A 184 15.99 2.06 7.31
CA ASP A 184 16.70 0.84 7.67
C ASP A 184 17.74 0.54 6.58
N ARG A 185 18.97 0.25 6.98
CA ARG A 185 20.03 -0.12 6.03
C ARG A 185 19.77 -1.48 5.38
N ASP A 186 18.98 -2.32 6.04
CA ASP A 186 18.65 -3.66 5.56
C ASP A 186 17.36 -3.67 4.68
N GLU A 187 16.61 -2.55 4.62
CA GLU A 187 15.39 -2.39 3.80
C GLU A 187 15.50 -1.20 2.81
N SER A 188 16.53 -1.18 1.96
CA SER A 188 16.76 -0.08 1.00
C SER A 188 15.61 0.15 0.01
N HIS A 189 14.71 -0.82 -0.15
CA HIS A 189 13.64 -0.81 -1.14
C HIS A 189 12.38 -0.02 -0.70
N ALA A 190 12.35 0.50 0.54
CA ALA A 190 11.19 1.20 1.10
C ALA A 190 11.48 2.63 1.60
N ASN A 191 12.51 3.29 1.06
CA ASN A 191 12.92 4.63 1.51
C ASN A 191 11.87 5.73 1.28
N PHE A 192 10.99 5.57 0.30
CA PHE A 192 9.99 6.57 -0.08
C PHE A 192 8.59 5.98 -0.10
N SER A 193 7.64 6.72 0.47
CA SER A 193 6.21 6.50 0.29
C SER A 193 5.72 7.23 -0.95
N ILE A 194 4.88 6.55 -1.72
CA ILE A 194 4.28 7.03 -2.96
C ILE A 194 2.76 7.05 -2.80
N ASP A 195 2.16 8.19 -3.16
CA ASP A 195 0.72 8.32 -3.39
C ASP A 195 0.51 8.96 -4.76
N LEU A 196 -0.10 8.18 -5.66
CA LEU A 196 -0.30 8.50 -7.06
C LEU A 196 -1.77 8.31 -7.41
N ARG A 197 -2.30 9.30 -8.13
CA ARG A 197 -3.61 9.25 -8.77
C ARG A 197 -3.55 9.89 -10.15
N ILE A 198 -4.15 9.22 -11.12
CA ILE A 198 -4.26 9.69 -12.50
C ILE A 198 -5.73 9.65 -12.89
N ASP A 199 -6.25 10.73 -13.47
CA ASP A 199 -7.66 10.90 -13.89
C ASP A 199 -7.76 11.30 -15.38
N ILE A 200 -8.75 10.74 -16.11
CA ILE A 200 -9.10 11.11 -17.49
C ILE A 200 -10.58 11.44 -17.70
#